data_AF-A0A0N5ATK2-F1
#
_entry.id   AF-A0A0N5ATK2-F1
#
_cell.length_a   1.000
_cell.length_b   1.000
_cell.length_c   1.000
_cell.angle_alpha   90.00
_cell.angle_beta   90.00
_cell.angle_gamma   90.00
#
_symmetry.space_group_name_H-M   'P 1'
#
loop_
_entity.id
_entity.type
_entity.pdbx_description
1 polymer ?
#
loop_
_entity_poly.entity_id
_entity_poly.type
_entity_poly.pdbx_seq_one_letter_code
_entity_poly.pdbx_strand_id
1 'polypeptide(L)'
;MFALFTAPYVCDSNNRCINPNRCPGNSTFQRCASSCRPTCSNPYPTSCSRECYIGCVCNDGYVLDYQNNCIRLSDCRYNGGNNGSSCNFIRYYLTL
;
A
#
# COMPACT_ATOMS: atom_id res chain seq x y z
N MET A 1 0.62 20.31 32.84
CA MET A 1 -0.23 19.60 31.85
C MET A 1 0.25 19.93 30.44
N PHE A 2 1.42 19.41 30.04
CA PHE A 2 1.86 19.36 28.64
C PHE A 2 2.66 18.08 28.53
N ALA A 3 2.02 16.99 28.12
CA ALA A 3 2.75 15.80 27.73
C ALA A 3 3.55 16.18 26.49
N LEU A 4 4.87 16.32 26.65
CA LEU A 4 5.84 16.39 25.56
C LEU A 4 5.83 15.01 24.87
N PHE A 5 4.82 14.78 24.03
CA PHE A 5 4.79 13.69 23.07
C PHE A 5 5.89 13.94 22.04
N THR A 6 7.14 13.64 22.40
CA THR A 6 8.17 13.37 21.41
C THR A 6 7.71 12.12 20.68
N ALA A 7 7.08 12.28 19.51
CA ALA A 7 6.72 11.15 18.68
C ALA A 7 8.01 10.40 18.35
N PRO A 8 8.25 9.18 18.88
CA PRO A 8 9.50 8.50 18.63
C PRO A 8 9.48 8.09 17.17
N TYR A 9 10.37 8.70 16.38
CA TYR A 9 10.68 8.17 15.07
C TYR A 9 11.11 6.72 15.24
N VAL A 10 10.61 5.83 14.37
CA VAL A 10 11.01 4.43 14.36
C VAL A 10 12.04 4.26 13.26
N CYS A 11 13.24 3.83 13.62
CA CYS A 11 14.37 3.70 12.71
C CYS A 11 14.64 2.23 12.37
N ASP A 12 15.05 1.97 11.13
CA ASP A 12 15.54 0.67 10.68
C ASP A 12 17.06 0.50 10.95
N SER A 13 17.61 -0.65 10.61
CA SER A 13 19.05 -0.94 10.74
C SER A 13 19.95 -0.09 9.82
N ASN A 14 19.37 0.58 8.83
CA ASN A 14 20.05 1.51 7.91
C ASN A 14 19.90 2.97 8.35
N ASN A 15 19.48 3.24 9.58
CA ASN A 15 19.18 4.57 10.11
C ASN A 15 18.09 5.34 9.33
N ARG A 16 17.18 4.63 8.64
CA ARG A 16 15.99 5.25 8.03
C ARG A 16 14.91 5.37 9.08
N CYS A 17 14.62 6.60 9.48
CA CYS A 17 13.66 6.92 10.53
C CYS A 17 12.33 7.38 9.93
N ILE A 18 11.23 6.77 10.36
CA ILE A 18 9.88 7.08 9.89
C ILE A 18 9.04 7.58 11.06
N ASN A 19 8.25 8.61 10.81
CA ASN A 19 7.26 9.08 11.77
C ASN A 19 5.96 8.29 11.56
N PRO A 20 5.51 7.48 12.53
CA PRO A 20 4.28 6.67 12.40
C PRO A 20 3.02 7.49 12.08
N ASN A 21 3.01 8.78 12.44
CA ASN A 21 1.88 9.69 12.23
C ASN A 21 1.93 10.41 10.87
N ARG A 22 2.94 10.16 10.04
CA ARG A 22 3.13 10.81 8.73
C ARG A 22 2.78 9.90 7.55
N CYS A 23 2.08 8.80 7.79
CA CYS A 23 1.62 7.96 6.71
C CYS A 23 0.58 8.69 5.82
N PRO A 24 0.69 8.58 4.49
CA PRO A 24 -0.30 9.16 3.58
C PRO A 24 -1.68 8.52 3.77
N GLY A 25 -2.72 9.17 3.25
CA GLY A 25 -4.10 8.68 3.37
C GLY A 25 -4.26 7.23 2.90
N ASN A 26 -5.16 6.50 3.56
CA ASN A 26 -5.42 5.07 3.32
C ASN A 26 -4.19 4.16 3.49
N SER A 27 -3.25 4.55 4.35
CA SER A 27 -2.12 3.72 4.71
C SER A 27 -1.90 3.70 6.22
N THR A 28 -1.35 2.59 6.71
CA THR A 28 -1.08 2.35 8.13
C THR A 28 0.42 2.09 8.32
N PHE A 29 0.99 2.70 9.37
CA PHE A 29 2.38 2.43 9.75
C PHE A 29 2.52 1.00 10.28
N GLN A 30 3.49 0.26 9.76
CA GLN A 30 3.89 -1.04 10.27
C GLN A 30 5.40 -1.09 10.49
N ARG A 31 5.81 -1.71 11.60
CA ARG A 31 7.24 -1.98 11.89
C ARG A 31 7.81 -3.14 11.08
N CYS A 32 6.96 -4.02 10.56
CA CYS A 32 7.37 -5.16 9.76
C CYS A 32 6.35 -5.34 8.63
N ALA A 33 6.40 -4.43 7.67
CA ALA A 33 5.60 -4.46 6.46
C ALA A 33 6.15 -5.49 5.47
N SER A 34 5.27 -6.25 4.83
CA SER A 34 5.65 -7.17 3.77
C SER A 34 6.33 -6.43 2.62
N SER A 35 7.49 -6.93 2.14
CA SER A 35 8.19 -6.41 0.97
C SER A 35 7.32 -6.42 -0.31
N CYS A 36 6.29 -7.26 -0.34
CA CYS A 36 5.28 -7.30 -1.39
C CYS A 36 4.23 -6.22 -1.21
N ARG A 37 4.54 -5.03 -1.70
CA ARG A 37 3.59 -3.92 -1.74
C ARG A 37 2.62 -4.15 -2.91
N PRO A 38 1.30 -4.32 -2.68
CA PRO A 38 0.31 -4.41 -3.75
C PRO A 38 0.32 -3.13 -4.59
N THR A 39 0.30 -3.27 -5.91
CA THR A 39 0.26 -2.13 -6.84
C THR A 39 -0.89 -2.31 -7.81
N CYS A 40 -1.29 -1.23 -8.50
CA CYS A 40 -2.29 -1.33 -9.56
C CYS A 40 -1.92 -2.39 -10.60
N SER A 41 -0.66 -2.49 -11.01
CA SER A 41 -0.19 -3.45 -12.02
C SER A 41 -0.03 -4.88 -11.49
N ASN A 42 0.15 -5.05 -10.17
CA ASN A 42 0.26 -6.35 -9.52
C ASN A 42 -0.42 -6.30 -8.14
N PRO A 43 -1.75 -6.49 -8.09
CA PRO A 43 -2.53 -6.37 -6.86
C PRO A 43 -2.35 -7.56 -5.90
N TYR A 44 -1.93 -8.72 -6.42
CA TYR A 44 -1.73 -9.94 -5.64
C TYR A 44 -0.31 -10.48 -5.83
N PRO A 45 0.72 -9.78 -5.31
CA PRO A 45 2.09 -10.25 -5.41
C PRO A 45 2.29 -11.54 -4.61
N THR A 46 2.77 -12.60 -5.27
CA THR A 46 2.96 -13.93 -4.67
C THR A 46 4.42 -14.24 -4.29
N SER A 47 5.38 -13.57 -4.93
CA SER A 47 6.81 -13.80 -4.73
C SER A 47 7.41 -12.70 -3.86
N CYS A 48 7.35 -12.90 -2.54
CA CYS A 48 7.76 -11.93 -1.54
C CYS A 48 9.03 -12.39 -0.84
N SER A 49 9.92 -11.44 -0.53
CA SER A 49 11.01 -11.73 0.40
C SER A 49 10.43 -11.93 1.79
N ARG A 50 11.06 -12.81 2.59
CA ARG A 50 10.76 -12.96 4.03
C ARG A 50 11.19 -11.74 4.84
N GLU A 51 12.08 -10.93 4.27
CA GLU A 51 12.48 -9.64 4.85
C GLU A 51 11.30 -8.66 4.81
N CYS A 52 11.04 -8.03 5.95
CA CYS A 52 10.07 -6.95 6.07
C CYS A 52 10.75 -5.59 6.17
N TYR A 53 10.03 -4.53 5.84
CA TYR A 53 10.52 -3.16 5.96
C TYR A 53 9.72 -2.37 7.00
N ILE A 54 10.32 -1.34 7.58
CA ILE A 54 9.62 -0.39 8.43
C ILE A 54 9.00 0.67 7.51
N GLY A 55 7.69 0.90 7.60
CA GLY A 55 7.06 1.96 6.81
C GLY A 55 5.54 1.88 6.72
N CYS A 56 4.99 2.70 5.84
CA CYS A 56 3.55 2.77 5.60
C CYS A 56 3.14 1.71 4.58
N VAL A 57 2.05 1.02 4.88
CA VAL A 57 1.43 -0.02 4.04
C VAL A 57 0.03 0.43 3.70
N CYS A 58 -0.40 0.26 2.45
CA CYS A 58 -1.78 0.55 2.08
C CYS A 58 -2.74 -0.34 2.89
N ASN A 59 -3.86 0.23 3.31
CA ASN A 59 -4.88 -0.50 4.05
C ASN A 59 -5.52 -1.59 3.18
N ASP A 60 -6.21 -2.54 3.79
CA ASP A 60 -6.88 -3.62 3.07
C ASP A 60 -7.82 -3.10 1.97
N GLY A 61 -7.71 -3.66 0.77
CA GLY A 61 -8.45 -3.22 -0.42
C GLY A 61 -7.84 -2.01 -1.15
N TYR A 62 -6.74 -1.45 -0.65
CA TYR A 62 -5.97 -0.38 -1.30
C TYR A 62 -4.66 -0.91 -1.87
N VAL A 63 -4.27 -0.35 -3.02
CA VAL A 63 -3.04 -0.67 -3.73
C VAL A 63 -2.31 0.62 -4.12
N LEU A 64 -1.01 0.53 -4.37
CA LEU A 64 -0.23 1.67 -4.84
C LEU A 64 -0.49 1.97 -6.31
N ASP A 65 -0.77 3.21 -6.62
CA ASP A 65 -0.70 3.73 -7.98
C ASP A 65 0.75 4.00 -8.42
N TYR A 66 0.91 4.49 -9.65
CA TYR A 66 2.21 4.88 -10.22
C TYR A 66 2.84 6.10 -9.54
N GLN A 67 2.06 6.86 -8.75
CA GLN A 67 2.48 8.04 -8.01
C GLN A 67 2.77 7.73 -6.53
N ASN A 68 2.75 6.46 -6.13
CA ASN A 68 2.90 5.97 -4.74
C ASN A 68 1.76 6.37 -3.79
N ASN A 69 0.56 6.62 -4.29
CA ASN A 69 -0.64 6.83 -3.47
C ASN A 69 -1.38 5.51 -3.26
N CYS A 70 -1.93 5.33 -2.06
CA CYS A 70 -2.83 4.22 -1.76
C CYS A 70 -4.25 4.56 -2.25
N ILE A 71 -4.64 3.95 -3.37
CA ILE A 71 -5.98 4.08 -3.96
C ILE A 71 -6.70 2.74 -3.92
N ARG A 72 -8.03 2.72 -4.06
CA ARG A 72 -8.75 1.45 -4.13
C ARG A 72 -8.35 0.73 -5.42
N LEU A 73 -8.29 -0.59 -5.37
CA LEU A 73 -8.00 -1.39 -6.57
C LEU A 73 -8.99 -1.08 -7.72
N SER A 74 -10.24 -0.74 -7.38
CA SER A 74 -11.27 -0.30 -8.34
C SER A 74 -10.95 1.00 -9.06
N ASP A 75 -10.08 1.84 -8.49
CA ASP A 75 -9.77 3.18 -8.98
C ASP A 75 -8.51 3.18 -9.86
N CYS A 76 -7.86 2.02 -10.01
CA CYS A 76 -6.70 1.84 -10.86
C CYS A 76 -7.06 2.12 -12.33
N ARG A 77 -6.50 3.20 -12.89
CA ARG A 77 -6.63 3.53 -14.31
C ARG A 77 -5.62 2.73 -15.12
N TYR A 78 -6.06 1.61 -15.70
CA TYR A 78 -5.29 0.91 -16.71
C TYR A 78 -5.38 1.69 -18.03
N ASN A 79 -4.31 2.39 -18.41
CA ASN A 79 -4.20 2.98 -19.75
C ASN A 79 -3.92 1.87 -20.78
N GLY A 80 -4.91 1.02 -21.02
CA GLY A 80 -5.03 0.23 -22.24
C GLY A 80 -5.94 0.99 -23.19
N GLY A 81 -5.42 1.38 -24.36
CA GLY A 81 -6.12 2.22 -25.32
C GLY A 81 -7.50 1.68 -25.75
N ASN A 82 -8.43 2.64 -25.90
CA ASN A 82 -9.71 2.59 -26.60
C ASN A 82 -10.92 1.92 -25.91
N ASN A 83 -11.94 2.76 -25.71
CA ASN A 83 -13.35 2.47 -25.45
C ASN A 83 -13.70 1.72 -24.15
N GLY A 84 -14.21 2.48 -23.17
CA GLY A 84 -15.27 2.00 -22.27
C GLY A 84 -14.99 0.68 -21.55
N SER A 85 -13.91 0.61 -20.78
CA SER A 85 -13.82 -0.41 -19.73
C SER A 85 -14.17 0.23 -18.39
N SER A 86 -15.47 0.23 -18.07
CA SER A 86 -15.86 -0.13 -16.70
C SER A 86 -14.97 -1.28 -16.28
N CYS A 87 -14.41 -1.24 -15.06
CA CYS A 87 -13.75 -2.39 -14.48
C CYS A 87 -14.72 -3.58 -14.50
N ASN A 88 -14.75 -4.33 -15.60
CA ASN A 88 -15.25 -5.68 -15.66
C ASN A 88 -14.18 -6.55 -15.03
N PHE A 89 -14.05 -6.40 -13.71
CA PHE A 89 -13.65 -7.53 -12.88
C PHE A 89 -14.86 -8.45 -12.71
N ILE A 90 -15.49 -8.88 -13.83
CA ILE A 90 -16.44 -9.98 -13.78
C ILE A 90 -15.60 -11.26 -13.86
N ARG A 91 -15.67 -12.08 -12.79
CA ARG A 91 -15.72 -13.56 -12.80
C ARG A 91 -14.76 -14.37 -11.93
N TYR A 92 -13.87 -13.83 -11.11
CA TYR A 92 -13.08 -14.73 -10.24
C TYR A 92 -13.82 -15.28 -9.00
N TYR A 93 -15.02 -14.76 -8.66
CA TYR A 93 -15.85 -15.26 -7.55
C TYR A 93 -17.31 -15.64 -7.93
N LEU A 94 -17.67 -15.67 -9.22
CA LEU A 94 -19.02 -16.04 -9.70
C LEU A 94 -19.00 -17.20 -10.72
N THR A 95 -17.99 -18.07 -10.60
CA THR A 95 -17.96 -19.40 -11.24
C THR A 95 -17.75 -20.48 -10.17
N LEU A 96 -18.62 -20.44 -9.14
CA LEU A 96 -19.09 -21.61 -8.41
C LEU A 96 -20.57 -21.78 -8.74
#